data_AF-A0A2N0QQN9-F1
#
_entry.id   AF-A0A2N0QQN9-F1
#
_cell.length_a   1.000
_cell.length_b   1.000
_cell.length_c   1.000
_cell.angle_alpha   90.00
_cell.angle_beta   90.00
_cell.angle_gamma   90.00
#
_symmetry.space_group_name_H-M   'P 1'
#
loop_
_entity.id
_entity.type
_entity.pdbx_description
1 polymer ?
#
loop_
_entity_poly.entity_id
_entity_poly.type
_entity_poly.pdbx_seq_one_letter_code
_entity_poly.pdbx_strand_id
1 'polypeptide(L)'
;MENQMQNSIRYSIVSTTIEISKHIEIGKLIGRKGRNLKPIAEKTGTHIHVIDNTNPAQIEIKIIKGRVGNSSPGKRIDEAKFQID
;
A
#
# COMPACT_ATOMS: atom_id res chain seq x y z
N MET A 1 30.01 8.74 7.15
CA MET A 1 29.03 9.10 6.09
C MET A 1 28.22 7.89 5.63
N GLU A 2 28.85 6.72 5.46
CA GLU A 2 28.18 5.45 5.06
C GLU A 2 26.98 5.06 5.94
N ASN A 3 27.11 5.09 7.28
CA ASN A 3 26.02 4.71 8.18
C ASN A 3 24.75 5.55 8.05
N GLN A 4 24.85 6.82 7.63
CA GLN A 4 23.66 7.65 7.39
C GLN A 4 22.97 7.29 6.07
N MET A 5 23.75 6.99 5.03
CA MET A 5 23.22 6.60 3.73
C MET A 5 22.56 5.21 3.77
N GLN A 6 23.19 4.24 4.47
CA GLN A 6 22.59 2.91 4.70
C GLN A 6 21.26 3.00 5.45
N ASN A 7 21.19 3.84 6.49
CA ASN A 7 19.96 4.02 7.27
C ASN A 7 18.85 4.67 6.44
N SER A 8 19.17 5.68 5.62
CA SER A 8 18.20 6.30 4.70
C SER A 8 17.62 5.28 3.71
N ILE A 9 18.46 4.43 3.10
CA ILE A 9 18.01 3.38 2.18
C ILE A 9 17.16 2.34 2.91
N ARG A 10 17.56 1.92 4.12
CA ARG A 10 16.81 0.96 4.93
C ARG A 10 15.42 1.48 5.28
N TYR A 11 15.27 2.76 5.58
CA TYR A 11 13.97 3.36 5.91
C TYR A 11 13.26 4.00 4.72
N SER A 12 13.78 3.81 3.50
CA SER A 12 13.09 4.28 2.29
C SER A 12 11.72 3.64 2.16
N ILE A 13 10.75 4.45 1.73
CA ILE A 13 9.39 4.03 1.45
C ILE A 13 9.34 3.58 -0.01
N VAL A 14 8.79 2.40 -0.26
CA VAL A 14 8.37 1.96 -1.58
C VAL A 14 6.86 2.12 -1.62
N SER A 15 6.36 2.73 -2.69
CA SER A 15 4.93 2.93 -2.88
C SER A 15 4.51 2.65 -4.32
N THR A 16 3.25 2.27 -4.48
CA THR A 16 2.57 2.23 -5.77
C THR A 16 1.18 2.82 -5.64
N THR A 17 0.63 3.26 -6.76
CA THR A 17 -0.71 3.83 -6.83
C THR A 17 -1.51 3.11 -7.89
N ILE A 18 -2.78 2.82 -7.60
CA ILE A 18 -3.72 2.16 -8.49
C ILE A 18 -4.93 3.09 -8.65
N GLU A 19 -5.40 3.27 -9.87
CA GLU A 19 -6.62 4.04 -10.14
C GLU A 19 -7.87 3.20 -9.85
N ILE A 20 -8.81 3.78 -9.13
CA ILE A 20 -10.12 3.20 -8.87
C ILE A 20 -11.03 3.59 -10.01
N SER A 21 -11.66 2.60 -10.65
CA SER A 21 -12.59 2.88 -11.72
C SER A 21 -13.79 3.69 -11.22
N LYS A 22 -14.26 4.66 -12.01
CA LYS A 22 -15.33 5.61 -11.64
C LYS A 22 -16.66 4.94 -11.29
N HIS A 23 -16.87 3.70 -11.69
CA HIS A 23 -18.08 2.93 -11.40
C HIS A 23 -18.04 2.20 -10.05
N ILE A 24 -16.88 2.15 -9.39
CA ILE A 24 -16.71 1.49 -8.10
C ILE A 24 -17.06 2.49 -6.99
N GLU A 25 -17.97 2.09 -6.12
CA GLU A 25 -18.27 2.86 -4.92
C GLU A 25 -17.15 2.68 -3.89
N ILE A 26 -16.40 3.75 -3.64
CA ILE A 26 -15.23 3.76 -2.72
C ILE A 26 -15.59 3.18 -1.33
N GLY A 27 -16.78 3.50 -0.81
CA GLY A 27 -17.25 2.97 0.47
C GLY A 27 -17.40 1.45 0.49
N LYS A 28 -17.82 0.83 -0.63
CA LYS A 28 -17.91 -0.64 -0.77
C LYS A 28 -16.53 -1.28 -0.88
N LEU A 29 -15.61 -0.64 -1.60
CA LEU A 29 -14.23 -1.07 -1.71
C LEU A 29 -13.54 -1.09 -0.32
N ILE A 30 -13.68 -0.02 0.46
CA ILE A 30 -13.11 0.07 1.83
C ILE A 30 -13.80 -0.94 2.78
N GLY A 31 -15.12 -1.07 2.65
CA GLY A 31 -15.96 -1.85 3.55
C GLY A 31 -16.21 -1.12 4.87
N ARG A 32 -17.29 -1.49 5.57
CA ARG A 32 -17.64 -0.88 6.87
C ARG A 32 -16.46 -0.98 7.85
N LYS A 33 -16.04 0.16 8.42
CA LYS A 33 -14.87 0.27 9.32
C LYS A 33 -13.54 -0.20 8.69
N GLY A 34 -13.43 -0.26 7.36
CA GLY A 34 -12.24 -0.74 6.66
C GLY A 34 -12.12 -2.26 6.60
N ARG A 35 -13.20 -3.01 6.81
CA ARG A 35 -13.18 -4.47 6.90
C ARG A 35 -12.61 -5.17 5.65
N ASN A 36 -12.61 -4.53 4.48
CA ASN A 36 -12.07 -5.13 3.27
C ASN A 36 -10.57 -4.82 3.11
N LEU A 37 -10.16 -3.55 3.27
CA LEU A 37 -8.76 -3.14 3.04
C LEU A 37 -7.84 -3.38 4.25
N LYS A 38 -8.34 -3.33 5.50
CA LYS A 38 -7.52 -3.52 6.70
C LYS A 38 -6.87 -4.90 6.77
N PRO A 39 -7.60 -6.02 6.55
CA PRO A 39 -6.98 -7.34 6.58
C PRO A 39 -5.91 -7.51 5.50
N ILE A 40 -6.08 -6.90 4.32
CA ILE A 40 -5.08 -6.94 3.24
C ILE A 40 -3.82 -6.19 3.67
N ALA A 41 -3.96 -4.98 4.23
CA ALA A 41 -2.86 -4.20 4.77
C ALA A 41 -2.09 -4.96 5.86
N GLU A 42 -2.80 -5.58 6.80
CA GLU A 42 -2.22 -6.36 7.91
C GLU A 42 -1.50 -7.61 7.40
N LYS A 43 -2.15 -8.41 6.54
CA LYS A 43 -1.59 -9.64 5.97
C LYS A 43 -0.33 -9.39 5.17
N THR A 44 -0.33 -8.34 4.34
CA THR A 44 0.81 -8.00 3.48
C THR A 44 1.84 -7.13 4.21
N GLY A 45 1.52 -6.58 5.38
CA GLY A 45 2.37 -5.62 6.09
C GLY A 45 2.57 -4.32 5.31
N THR A 46 1.59 -3.94 4.49
CA THR A 46 1.55 -2.69 3.73
C THR A 46 0.67 -1.66 4.43
N HIS A 47 0.80 -0.40 4.04
CA HIS A 47 -0.11 0.67 4.42
C HIS A 47 -0.93 1.02 3.19
N ILE A 48 -2.23 0.79 3.25
CA ILE A 48 -3.16 1.08 2.16
C ILE A 48 -3.91 2.37 2.50
N HIS A 49 -3.85 3.36 1.61
CA HIS A 49 -4.53 4.64 1.76
C HIS A 49 -5.38 4.91 0.53
N VAL A 50 -6.63 5.32 0.74
CA VAL A 50 -7.54 5.70 -0.35
C VAL A 50 -7.51 7.21 -0.49
N ILE A 51 -7.25 7.67 -1.71
CA ILE A 51 -7.15 9.06 -2.11
C ILE A 51 -8.37 9.36 -2.98
N ASP A 52 -9.42 9.91 -2.36
CA ASP A 52 -10.71 10.18 -3.00
C ASP A 52 -10.84 11.63 -3.50
N ASN A 53 -9.84 12.47 -3.27
CA ASN A 53 -9.77 13.84 -3.76
C ASN A 53 -9.14 13.97 -5.17
N THR A 54 -8.85 12.85 -5.84
CA THR A 54 -8.39 12.80 -7.24
C THR A 54 -9.49 12.27 -8.15
N ASN A 55 -9.38 12.53 -9.46
CA ASN A 55 -10.30 12.01 -10.47
C ASN A 55 -9.52 11.34 -11.62
N PRO A 56 -9.51 9.99 -11.71
CA PRO A 56 -10.19 9.04 -10.83
C PRO A 56 -9.60 9.01 -9.40
N ALA A 57 -10.39 8.50 -8.45
CA ALA A 57 -9.88 8.21 -7.09
C ALA A 57 -8.78 7.15 -7.16
N GLN A 58 -7.88 7.13 -6.19
CA GLN A 58 -6.69 6.29 -6.22
C GLN A 58 -6.51 5.51 -4.91
N ILE A 59 -5.81 4.38 -4.98
CA ILE A 59 -5.35 3.63 -3.82
C ILE A 59 -3.83 3.66 -3.83
N GLU A 60 -3.27 4.18 -2.76
CA GLU A 60 -1.83 4.23 -2.53
C GLU A 60 -1.44 3.11 -1.56
N ILE A 61 -0.51 2.25 -1.98
CA ILE A 61 0.02 1.16 -1.17
C ILE A 61 1.47 1.48 -0.84
N LYS A 62 1.82 1.58 0.44
CA LYS A 62 3.17 1.91 0.92
C LYS A 62 3.76 0.81 1.78
N ILE A 63 5.08 0.67 1.73
CA ILE A 63 5.83 -0.16 2.66
C ILE A 63 7.21 0.44 2.92
N ILE A 64 7.68 0.33 4.16
CA ILE A 64 9.03 0.77 4.56
C ILE A 64 9.97 -0.41 4.33
N LYS A 65 11.02 -0.26 3.50
CA LYS A 65 11.92 -1.38 3.14
C LYS A 65 12.47 -2.13 4.35
N GLY A 66 12.81 -1.41 5.41
CA GLY A 66 13.39 -1.97 6.64
C GLY A 66 12.43 -2.80 7.48
N ARG A 67 11.12 -2.79 7.17
CA ARG A 67 10.08 -3.57 7.88
C ARG A 67 9.70 -4.87 7.17
N VAL A 68 10.32 -5.17 6.03
CA VAL A 68 9.91 -6.26 5.13
C VAL A 68 10.60 -7.61 5.46
N GLY A 69 11.63 -7.58 6.32
CA GLY A 69 12.36 -8.77 6.76
C GLY A 69 13.03 -9.47 5.57
N ASN A 70 12.81 -10.79 5.44
CA ASN A 70 13.35 -11.61 4.34
C ASN A 70 12.54 -11.50 3.03
N SER A 71 11.33 -10.94 3.07
CA SER A 71 10.52 -10.72 1.87
C SER A 71 11.00 -9.47 1.14
N SER A 72 10.75 -9.37 -0.17
CA SER A 72 11.01 -8.11 -0.88
C SER A 72 9.82 -7.14 -0.76
N PRO A 73 10.08 -5.82 -0.65
CA PRO A 73 9.02 -4.81 -0.58
C PRO A 73 8.04 -4.89 -1.76
N GLY A 74 8.58 -5.13 -2.96
CA GLY A 74 7.79 -5.28 -4.19
C GLY A 74 6.80 -6.44 -4.11
N LYS A 75 7.23 -7.64 -3.68
CA LYS A 75 6.34 -8.80 -3.55
C LYS A 75 5.13 -8.54 -2.65
N ARG A 76 5.33 -7.81 -1.55
CA ARG A 76 4.23 -7.46 -0.64
C ARG A 76 3.27 -6.43 -1.23
N ILE A 77 3.80 -5.46 -1.98
CA ILE A 77 2.99 -4.50 -2.72
C ILE A 77 2.18 -5.22 -3.80
N ASP A 78 2.80 -6.11 -4.57
CA ASP A 78 2.14 -6.86 -5.64
C ASP A 78 1.04 -7.78 -5.07
N GLU A 79 1.31 -8.44 -3.93
CA GLU A 79 0.32 -9.25 -3.22
C GLU A 79 -0.86 -8.41 -2.70
N ALA A 80 -0.59 -7.20 -2.19
CA ALA A 80 -1.65 -6.29 -1.75
C ALA A 80 -2.48 -5.80 -2.94
N LYS A 81 -1.82 -5.42 -4.04
CA LYS A 81 -2.46 -5.00 -5.28
C LYS A 81 -3.37 -6.09 -5.84
N PHE A 82 -2.90 -7.33 -5.89
CA PHE A 82 -3.67 -8.47 -6.38
C PHE A 82 -4.91 -8.81 -5.54
N GLN A 83 -4.93 -8.45 -4.25
CA GLN A 83 -6.10 -8.67 -3.38
C GLN A 83 -7.15 -7.54 -3.46
N ILE A 84 -6.79 -6.41 -4.06
CA ILE A 84 -7.65 -5.22 -4.17
C ILE A 84 -8.35 -5.16 -5.52
N ASP A 85 -7.65 -5.59 -6.58
CA ASP A 85 -8.17 -5.76 -7.95
C ASP A 85 -9.07 -7.00 -8.06
#